data_AF-A0A5D2YWT6-F1
#
_entry.id   AF-A0A5D2YWT6-F1
#
_cell.length_a   1.000
_cell.length_b   1.000
_cell.length_c   1.000
_cell.angle_alpha   90.00
_cell.angle_beta   90.00
_cell.angle_gamma   90.00
#
_symmetry.space_group_name_H-M   'P 1'
#
loop_
_entity.id
_entity.type
_entity.pdbx_description
1 polymer ?
#
loop_
_entity_poly.entity_id
_entity_poly.type
_entity_poly.pdbx_seq_one_letter_code
_entity_poly.pdbx_strand_id
1 'polypeptide(L)'
;MQQNSRFVLLSLSLLFLPFIFSNAEKGHLFGGWTPIKDIKDPHVMEIAEFAVDEYNKQSNSSLILQKVVKGETQVVAGINYRLVLKAKNGSMAKKYQAVVWEKSWLNFRNLTSFTLVKG
;
A
#
# COMPACT_ATOMS: atom_id res chain seq x y z
N MET A 1 24.47 21.75 -23.11
CA MET A 1 25.85 21.75 -22.56
C MET A 1 25.76 22.10 -21.09
N GLN A 2 26.35 21.24 -20.28
CA GLN A 2 26.28 21.09 -18.83
C GLN A 2 26.86 22.26 -18.04
N GLN A 3 26.46 22.39 -16.76
CA GLN A 3 27.22 22.80 -15.55
C GLN A 3 26.43 23.82 -14.69
N ASN A 4 26.34 23.78 -13.35
CA ASN A 4 26.64 22.81 -12.30
C ASN A 4 26.04 23.36 -10.98
N SER A 5 25.75 22.43 -10.08
CA SER A 5 25.34 22.58 -8.68
C SER A 5 26.10 23.64 -7.87
N ARG A 6 25.41 24.26 -6.90
CA ARG A 6 26.03 24.79 -5.68
C ARG A 6 25.31 24.24 -4.46
N PHE A 7 25.88 23.18 -3.89
CA PHE A 7 25.65 22.77 -2.51
C PHE A 7 26.15 23.90 -1.59
N VAL A 8 25.26 24.48 -0.78
CA VAL A 8 25.65 25.23 0.40
C VAL A 8 25.14 24.46 1.61
N LEU A 9 26.05 23.71 2.22
CA LEU A 9 25.90 23.08 3.52
C LEU A 9 25.93 24.18 4.59
N LEU A 10 24.82 24.39 5.30
CA LEU A 10 24.82 25.13 6.57
C LEU A 10 24.34 24.17 7.66
N SER A 11 25.29 23.48 8.26
CA SER A 11 25.16 22.83 9.56
C SER A 11 25.17 23.92 10.65
N LEU A 12 24.03 24.20 11.27
CA LEU A 12 23.95 24.94 12.52
C LEU A 12 23.42 23.99 13.60
N SER A 13 24.34 23.57 14.46
CA SER A 13 24.11 22.67 15.57
C SER A 13 23.63 23.39 16.83
N LEU A 14 22.69 22.72 17.51
CA LEU A 14 22.53 22.57 18.97
C LEU A 14 21.64 23.53 19.78
N LEU A 15 20.70 22.86 20.48
CA LEU A 15 20.15 23.10 21.83
C LEU A 15 19.03 24.14 22.00
N PHE A 16 17.78 23.67 22.01
CA PHE A 16 16.82 23.95 23.09
C PHE A 16 15.86 22.75 23.23
N LEU A 17 16.03 21.94 24.27
CA LEU A 17 15.01 20.99 24.75
C LEU A 17 14.25 21.66 25.90
N PRO A 18 12.98 22.04 25.72
CA PRO A 18 12.00 21.94 26.77
C PRO A 18 11.26 20.60 26.63
N PHE A 19 11.32 19.80 27.69
CA PHE A 19 10.52 18.60 27.88
C PHE A 19 9.06 19.02 28.02
N ILE A 20 8.36 19.18 26.89
CA ILE A 20 6.91 19.37 26.89
C ILE A 20 6.30 17.97 26.82
N PHE A 21 5.72 17.52 27.94
CA PHE A 21 4.76 16.42 27.92
C PHE A 21 3.53 16.87 27.12
N SER A 22 3.57 16.69 25.80
CA SER A 22 2.40 16.83 24.96
C SER A 22 1.60 15.54 25.06
N ASN A 23 0.37 15.63 25.55
CA ASN A 23 -0.63 14.57 25.40
C ASN A 23 -0.66 14.18 23.92
N ALA A 24 -0.20 12.98 23.62
CA ALA A 24 -0.15 12.44 22.27
C ALA A 24 -1.57 12.12 21.80
N GLU A 25 -2.27 13.13 21.29
CA GLU A 25 -3.20 12.84 20.20
C GLU A 25 -2.33 12.27 19.08
N LYS A 26 -2.46 10.96 18.80
CA LYS A 26 -1.76 10.28 17.71
C LYS A 26 -2.16 10.95 16.39
N GLY A 27 -1.42 11.98 15.99
CA GLY A 27 -1.42 12.45 14.61
C GLY A 27 -1.06 11.26 13.73
N HIS A 28 -1.88 10.97 12.71
CA HIS A 28 -1.54 9.97 11.71
C HIS A 28 -0.20 10.36 11.09
N LEU A 29 0.84 9.57 11.32
CA LEU A 29 2.12 9.72 10.64
C LEU A 29 1.90 9.36 9.17
N PHE A 30 1.66 10.37 8.34
CA PHE A 30 1.50 10.23 6.89
C PHE A 30 2.85 9.75 6.30
N GLY A 31 2.95 8.45 6.08
CA GLY A 31 4.14 7.79 5.56
C GLY A 31 4.26 6.32 5.98
N GLY A 32 3.66 5.94 7.12
CA GLY A 32 3.57 4.54 7.55
C GLY A 32 2.42 3.76 6.92
N TRP A 33 2.49 2.44 7.00
CA TRP A 33 1.35 1.57 6.69
C TRP A 33 0.31 1.69 7.81
N THR A 34 -0.93 1.96 7.43
CA THR A 34 -2.07 2.13 8.33
C THR A 34 -3.07 1.00 8.10
N PRO A 35 -3.47 0.25 9.13
CA PRO A 35 -4.45 -0.82 8.98
C PRO A 35 -5.79 -0.32 8.44
N ILE A 36 -6.35 -1.05 7.48
CA ILE A 36 -7.71 -0.84 7.00
C ILE A 36 -8.68 -1.42 8.02
N LYS A 37 -9.55 -0.57 8.59
CA LYS A 37 -10.54 -0.98 9.61
C LYS A 37 -11.68 -1.79 8.99
N ASP A 38 -12.26 -1.29 7.90
CA ASP A 38 -13.32 -1.97 7.17
C ASP A 38 -12.77 -2.57 5.88
N ILE A 39 -12.45 -3.87 5.93
CA ILE A 39 -11.97 -4.62 4.76
C ILE A 39 -13.09 -5.01 3.80
N LYS A 40 -14.34 -4.75 4.16
CA LYS A 40 -15.52 -4.96 3.30
C LYS A 40 -16.00 -3.66 2.65
N ASP A 41 -15.30 -2.55 2.90
CA ASP A 41 -15.53 -1.30 2.20
C ASP A 41 -15.53 -1.56 0.68
N PRO A 42 -16.53 -1.06 -0.07
CA PRO A 42 -16.65 -1.33 -1.50
C PRO A 42 -15.40 -0.99 -2.29
N HIS A 43 -14.71 0.11 -1.96
CA HIS A 43 -13.48 0.51 -2.64
C HIS A 43 -12.34 -0.47 -2.37
N VAL A 44 -12.22 -0.97 -1.13
CA VAL A 44 -11.23 -2.01 -0.79
C VAL A 44 -11.50 -3.31 -1.56
N MET A 45 -12.77 -3.67 -1.74
CA MET A 45 -13.17 -4.83 -2.55
C MET A 45 -12.84 -4.62 -4.03
N GLU A 46 -13.08 -3.44 -4.60
CA GLU A 46 -12.68 -3.11 -5.97
C GLU A 46 -11.16 -3.20 -6.17
N ILE A 47 -10.36 -2.75 -5.20
CA ILE A 47 -8.91 -2.87 -5.23
C ILE A 47 -8.48 -4.35 -5.21
N ALA A 48 -9.16 -5.18 -4.43
CA ALA A 48 -8.89 -6.61 -4.36
C ALA A 48 -9.24 -7.34 -5.66
N GLU A 49 -10.36 -7.01 -6.27
CA GLU A 49 -10.80 -7.55 -7.57
C GLU A 49 -9.82 -7.14 -8.68
N PHE A 50 -9.48 -5.84 -8.75
CA PHE A 50 -8.47 -5.33 -9.66
C PHE A 50 -7.14 -6.09 -9.52
N ALA A 51 -6.67 -6.33 -8.29
CA ALA A 51 -5.41 -7.02 -8.05
C ALA A 51 -5.40 -8.46 -8.59
N VAL A 52 -6.50 -9.19 -8.42
CA VAL A 52 -6.62 -10.58 -8.91
C VAL A 52 -6.76 -10.61 -10.42
N ASP A 53 -7.58 -9.74 -10.99
CA ASP A 53 -7.77 -9.66 -12.44
C ASP A 53 -6.49 -9.27 -13.17
N GLU A 54 -5.77 -8.28 -12.65
CA GLU A 54 -4.52 -7.82 -13.21
C GLU A 54 -3.43 -8.91 -13.11
N TYR A 55 -3.36 -9.63 -11.99
CA TYR A 55 -2.46 -10.77 -11.86
C TYR A 55 -2.79 -11.89 -12.86
N ASN A 56 -4.08 -12.22 -13.02
CA ASN A 56 -4.53 -13.23 -13.97
C ASN A 56 -4.15 -12.87 -15.40
N LYS A 57 -4.33 -11.60 -15.80
CA LYS A 57 -3.88 -11.07 -17.10
C LYS A 57 -2.37 -11.18 -17.29
N GLN A 58 -1.59 -10.72 -16.31
CA GLN A 58 -0.13 -10.68 -16.41
C GLN A 58 0.54 -12.06 -16.35
N SER A 59 -0.06 -13.00 -15.62
CA SER A 59 0.53 -14.32 -15.34
C SER A 59 -0.14 -15.47 -16.09
N ASN A 60 -1.11 -15.19 -16.98
CA ASN A 60 -1.96 -16.17 -17.64
C ASN A 60 -2.57 -17.18 -16.64
N SER A 61 -3.10 -16.65 -15.53
CA SER A 61 -3.68 -17.42 -14.42
C SER A 61 -5.20 -17.26 -14.37
N SER A 62 -5.85 -18.04 -13.50
CA SER A 62 -7.31 -18.06 -13.32
C SER A 62 -7.69 -18.12 -11.83
N LEU A 63 -7.06 -17.28 -11.03
CA LEU A 63 -7.41 -17.11 -9.62
C LEU A 63 -8.80 -16.49 -9.48
N ILE A 64 -9.62 -17.08 -8.60
CA ILE A 64 -10.91 -16.53 -8.19
C ILE A 64 -10.75 -15.97 -6.78
N LEU A 65 -10.98 -14.66 -6.63
CA LEU A 65 -11.00 -14.01 -5.32
C LEU A 65 -12.09 -14.66 -4.45
N GLN A 66 -11.76 -15.00 -3.21
CA GLN A 66 -12.73 -15.54 -2.24
C GLN A 66 -13.05 -14.51 -1.17
N LYS A 67 -12.03 -13.79 -0.67
CA LYS A 67 -12.19 -12.68 0.27
C LYS A 67 -10.89 -11.91 0.49
N VAL A 68 -11.02 -10.67 0.97
CA VAL A 68 -9.96 -9.95 1.67
C VAL A 68 -9.84 -10.50 3.09
N VAL A 69 -8.60 -10.76 3.55
CA VAL A 69 -8.31 -11.27 4.90
C VAL A 69 -7.91 -10.13 5.83
N LYS A 70 -7.05 -9.22 5.35
CA LYS A 70 -6.62 -8.00 6.03
C LYS A 70 -6.04 -7.05 4.99
N GLY A 71 -5.90 -5.78 5.35
CA GLY A 71 -5.25 -4.81 4.49
C GLY A 71 -4.66 -3.63 5.25
N GLU A 72 -3.75 -2.95 4.59
CA GLU A 72 -3.12 -1.72 5.06
C GLU A 72 -3.04 -0.72 3.89
N THR A 73 -3.11 0.57 4.19
CA THR A 73 -2.86 1.64 3.23
C THR A 73 -1.60 2.43 3.57
N GLN A 74 -0.98 3.04 2.57
CA GLN A 74 0.12 3.97 2.76
C GLN A 74 -0.05 5.14 1.79
N VAL A 75 0.06 6.36 2.31
CA VAL A 75 0.06 7.58 1.49
C VAL A 75 1.44 7.77 0.86
N VAL A 76 1.46 7.97 -0.45
CA VAL A 76 2.64 8.25 -1.28
C VAL A 76 2.26 9.33 -2.32
N ALA A 77 2.83 9.31 -3.53
CA ALA A 77 2.27 10.03 -4.68
C ALA A 77 0.98 9.33 -5.21
N GLY A 78 0.01 9.11 -4.33
CA GLY A 78 -1.11 8.17 -4.48
C GLY A 78 -1.37 7.43 -3.17
N ILE A 79 -2.15 6.35 -3.25
CA ILE A 79 -2.37 5.43 -2.12
C ILE A 79 -1.87 4.05 -2.56
N ASN A 80 -0.99 3.45 -1.75
CA ASN A 80 -0.74 2.03 -1.85
C ASN A 80 -1.74 1.28 -0.99
N TYR A 81 -2.37 0.25 -1.54
CA TYR A 81 -3.16 -0.73 -0.83
C TYR A 81 -2.37 -2.04 -0.78
N ARG A 82 -2.03 -2.50 0.42
CA ARG A 82 -1.44 -3.82 0.63
C ARG A 82 -2.51 -4.73 1.21
N LEU A 83 -2.98 -5.67 0.42
CA LEU A 83 -4.06 -6.57 0.80
C LEU A 83 -3.55 -8.00 0.91
N VAL A 84 -3.94 -8.71 1.96
CA VAL A 84 -3.85 -10.16 2.02
C VAL A 84 -5.17 -10.74 1.55
N LEU A 85 -5.13 -11.46 0.44
CA LEU A 85 -6.28 -12.03 -0.25
C LEU A 85 -6.30 -13.54 -0.05
N LYS A 86 -7.50 -14.12 0.06
CA LYS A 86 -7.70 -15.56 -0.13
C LYS A 86 -8.24 -15.74 -1.54
N ALA A 87 -7.52 -16.48 -2.38
CA ALA A 87 -7.91 -16.78 -3.75
C ALA A 87 -7.63 -18.25 -4.07
N LYS A 88 -8.35 -18.80 -5.04
CA LYS A 88 -8.20 -20.20 -5.45
C LYS A 88 -8.11 -20.33 -6.96
N ASN A 89 -7.30 -21.28 -7.41
CA ASN A 89 -7.37 -21.81 -8.77
C ASN A 89 -7.51 -23.33 -8.62
N GLY A 90 -8.69 -23.87 -8.96
CA GLY A 90 -9.08 -25.24 -8.61
C GLY A 90 -9.61 -25.38 -7.17
N SER A 91 -9.28 -26.49 -6.51
CA SER A 91 -9.91 -26.91 -5.25
C SER A 91 -9.33 -26.24 -4.00
N MET A 92 -8.03 -25.91 -3.99
CA MET A 92 -7.36 -25.38 -2.79
C MET A 92 -7.20 -23.87 -2.83
N ALA A 93 -7.71 -23.19 -1.81
CA ALA A 93 -7.54 -21.76 -1.64
C ALA A 93 -6.22 -21.43 -0.93
N LYS A 94 -5.45 -20.51 -1.51
CA LYS A 94 -4.18 -20.00 -0.96
C LYS A 94 -4.32 -18.54 -0.54
N LYS A 95 -3.36 -18.07 0.26
CA LYS A 95 -3.27 -16.65 0.63
C LYS A 95 -2.22 -15.95 -0.22
N TYR A 96 -2.55 -14.77 -0.69
CA TYR A 96 -1.67 -13.93 -1.50
C TYR A 96 -1.57 -12.55 -0.88
N GLN A 97 -0.42 -11.91 -0.96
CA GLN A 97 -0.25 -10.50 -0.67
C GLN A 97 -0.17 -9.74 -1.99
N ALA A 98 -1.11 -8.84 -2.20
CA ALA A 98 -1.13 -7.94 -3.34
C ALA A 98 -0.80 -6.51 -2.88
N VAL A 99 -0.08 -5.75 -3.70
CA VAL A 99 0.12 -4.31 -3.52
C VAL A 99 -0.34 -3.58 -4.77
N VAL A 100 -1.38 -2.77 -4.63
CA VAL A 100 -1.94 -1.93 -5.70
C VAL A 100 -1.63 -0.48 -5.40
N TRP A 101 -1.04 0.22 -6.35
CA TRP A 101 -0.84 1.66 -6.29
C TRP A 101 -1.95 2.36 -7.06
N GLU A 102 -2.71 3.20 -6.37
CA GLU A 102 -3.83 3.96 -6.92
C GLU A 102 -3.57 5.47 -6.90
N LYS A 103 -3.99 6.14 -7.97
CA LYS A 103 -4.18 7.60 -8.02
C LYS A 103 -5.59 7.85 -8.53
N SER A 104 -6.56 7.96 -7.63
CA SER A 104 -7.98 8.06 -7.98
C SER A 104 -8.28 9.27 -8.87
N TRP A 105 -7.57 10.39 -8.65
CA TRP A 105 -7.69 11.61 -9.47
C TRP A 105 -7.20 11.46 -10.93
N LEU A 106 -6.54 10.36 -11.27
CA LEU A 106 -6.12 10.03 -12.63
C LEU A 106 -6.82 8.79 -13.18
N ASN A 107 -7.77 8.20 -12.45
CA ASN A 107 -8.34 6.88 -12.75
C ASN A 107 -7.25 5.82 -13.01
N PHE A 108 -6.18 5.88 -12.23
CA PHE A 108 -5.01 5.03 -12.41
C PHE A 108 -4.90 4.02 -11.27
N ARG A 109 -4.72 2.74 -11.62
CA ARG A 109 -4.35 1.65 -10.72
C ARG A 109 -3.22 0.84 -11.35
N ASN A 110 -2.27 0.38 -10.56
CA ASN A 110 -1.20 -0.51 -11.00
C ASN A 110 -0.93 -1.60 -9.95
N LEU A 111 -0.89 -2.86 -10.39
CA LEU A 111 -0.47 -3.98 -9.55
C LEU A 111 1.05 -4.01 -9.47
N THR A 112 1.58 -3.59 -8.32
CA THR A 112 3.04 -3.48 -8.11
C THR A 112 3.67 -4.74 -7.52
N SER A 113 2.86 -5.60 -6.88
CA SER A 113 3.31 -6.87 -6.32
C SER A 113 2.14 -7.83 -6.15
N PHE A 114 2.36 -9.11 -6.41
CA PHE A 114 1.42 -10.18 -6.10
C PHE A 114 2.20 -11.45 -5.73
N THR A 115 2.21 -11.82 -4.45
CA THR A 115 3.07 -12.89 -3.93
C THR A 115 2.31 -13.88 -3.07
N LEU A 116 2.70 -15.15 -3.13
CA LEU A 116 2.14 -16.18 -2.26
C LEU A 116 2.61 -15.95 -0.81
N VAL A 117 1.66 -15.91 0.13
CA VAL A 117 1.99 -15.88 1.56
C VAL A 117 2.25 -17.30 2.02
N LYS A 118 3.51 -17.62 2.33
CA LYS A 118 3.87 -18.90 2.97
C LYS A 118 3.35 -18.88 4.41
N GLY A 119 2.69 -19.96 4.80
CA GLY A 119 2.19 -20.19 6.16
C GLY A 119 3.29 -20.57 7.12
#